data_AF-A0A8J3YML6-F1
#
_entry.id   AF-A0A8J3YML6-F1
#
_cell.length_a   1.000
_cell.length_b   1.000
_cell.length_c   1.000
_cell.angle_alpha   90.00
_cell.angle_beta   90.00
_cell.angle_gamma   90.00
#
_symmetry.space_group_name_H-M   'P 1'
#
loop_
_entity.id
_entity.type
_entity.pdbx_description
1 polymer ?
#
loop_
_entity_poly.entity_id
_entity_poly.type
_entity_poly.pdbx_seq_one_letter_code
_entity_poly.pdbx_strand_id
1 'polypeptide(L)'
;MRYEPVHYTIVAMDVAKSGGRDDQLQIRMRADLRAVVAETLAHQGLDTAGIAHDDLGDGVRLIVPARVTPALLLDPFVPRLVARLREHRKTAADAARLRLRMAVHMGLLHRDGDGWAGRPLVHCARLLDAGPLRRVLTASERPDLAVIVSDDVYEKVVLHGYGLDPDAYTRVEVAEKETTAAAWVHVPGFPTPPGLGDEETVPVQQRPAVPIGPPSASRTPHAPGRWRTRWKALLARDAVTHRFHHPDLTVTVRTGDLFDEDAHLVVGFTDTFDTSTAEDRIISSRTVQGQLVHRRYGGDHRRLDRELQAALARHGPESSEKRDAKRWGKLSRFPIGTVAVLGRPDRHVFAVAYARMGNDLVARSTVDGLWLSLSRLWDAVYVHGGRQPVAMPIIGSGLARIDQLTAQNLLKLILLSFVARSRELRICPELRVLIRPGDRTVDLREVRHFLQGL
;
A
#
# COMPACT_ATOMS: atom_id res chain seq x y z
N MET A 1 23.22 3.13 12.88
CA MET A 1 22.30 4.04 12.17
C MET A 1 21.08 3.25 11.74
N ARG A 2 19.87 3.74 11.99
CA ARG A 2 18.63 3.06 11.54
C ARG A 2 18.30 3.57 10.14
N TYR A 3 18.17 2.66 9.19
CA TYR A 3 17.80 2.98 7.80
C TYR A 3 16.27 3.07 7.71
N GLU A 4 15.71 4.28 7.67
CA GLU A 4 14.26 4.49 7.53
C GLU A 4 13.87 4.46 6.03
N PRO A 5 13.10 3.46 5.57
CA PRO A 5 12.64 3.44 4.20
C PRO A 5 11.48 4.41 3.99
N VAL A 6 11.59 5.31 3.01
CA VAL A 6 10.53 6.24 2.59
C VAL A 6 10.07 5.86 1.19
N HIS A 7 8.80 6.10 0.87
CA HIS A 7 8.28 5.81 -0.45
C HIS A 7 8.76 6.85 -1.46
N TYR A 8 9.27 6.39 -2.59
CA TYR A 8 9.68 7.21 -3.71
C TYR A 8 9.12 6.64 -5.01
N THR A 9 8.87 7.54 -5.95
CA THR A 9 8.76 7.15 -7.36
C THR A 9 10.14 7.22 -7.97
N ILE A 10 10.53 6.16 -8.66
CA ILE A 10 11.81 5.99 -9.32
C ILE A 10 11.55 6.14 -10.80
N VAL A 11 12.22 7.11 -11.42
CA VAL A 11 12.25 7.26 -12.87
C VAL A 11 13.67 7.01 -13.32
N ALA A 12 13.91 5.91 -14.02
CA ALA A 12 15.21 5.61 -14.60
C ALA A 12 15.15 5.78 -16.12
N MET A 13 16.15 6.43 -16.70
CA MET A 13 16.24 6.68 -18.14
C MET A 13 17.65 6.39 -18.64
N ASP A 14 17.78 5.83 -19.83
CA ASP A 14 19.07 5.70 -20.53
C ASP A 14 18.97 5.97 -22.03
N VAL A 15 20.11 6.20 -22.65
CA VAL A 15 20.23 6.38 -24.11
C VAL A 15 20.40 5.03 -24.79
N ALA A 16 19.50 4.70 -25.71
CA ALA A 16 19.62 3.50 -26.52
C ALA A 16 20.85 3.55 -27.43
N LYS A 17 21.56 2.40 -27.53
CA LYS A 17 22.77 2.23 -28.37
C LYS A 17 23.91 3.21 -28.03
N SER A 18 24.07 3.57 -26.75
CA SER A 18 25.14 4.45 -26.24
C SER A 18 26.55 3.86 -26.39
N GLY A 19 26.72 2.54 -26.22
CA GLY A 19 28.04 1.88 -26.15
C GLY A 19 28.87 1.88 -27.45
N GLY A 20 28.31 2.30 -28.58
CA GLY A 20 29.05 2.44 -29.85
C GLY A 20 29.67 3.83 -30.06
N ARG A 21 29.53 4.75 -29.10
CA ARG A 21 30.01 6.13 -29.20
C ARG A 21 31.43 6.26 -28.64
N ASP A 22 32.26 7.06 -29.32
CA ASP A 22 33.57 7.48 -28.79
C ASP A 22 33.42 8.38 -27.56
N ASP A 23 34.54 8.64 -26.87
CA ASP A 23 34.54 9.39 -25.60
C ASP A 23 33.94 10.80 -25.73
N GLN A 24 34.16 11.49 -26.85
CA GLN A 24 33.64 12.84 -27.09
C GLN A 24 32.12 12.81 -27.29
N LEU A 25 31.62 11.86 -28.07
CA LEU A 25 30.19 11.64 -28.27
C LEU A 25 29.51 11.15 -26.98
N GLN A 26 30.19 10.38 -26.13
CA GLN A 26 29.66 10.01 -24.81
C GLN A 26 29.57 11.22 -23.87
N ILE A 27 30.60 12.06 -23.78
CA ILE A 27 30.56 13.28 -22.96
C ILE A 27 29.44 14.21 -23.42
N ARG A 28 29.32 14.42 -24.74
CA ARG A 28 28.27 15.26 -25.32
C ARG A 28 26.88 14.72 -25.06
N MET A 29 26.67 13.42 -25.31
CA MET A 29 25.41 12.73 -25.03
C MET A 29 24.97 12.90 -23.58
N ARG A 30 25.90 12.75 -22.63
CA ARG A 30 25.61 12.90 -21.20
C ARG A 30 25.18 14.32 -20.86
N ALA A 31 25.87 15.31 -21.41
CA ALA A 31 25.51 16.72 -21.23
C ALA A 31 24.10 17.02 -21.80
N ASP A 32 23.82 16.54 -23.01
CA ASP A 32 22.54 16.75 -23.67
C ASP A 32 21.38 16.04 -22.93
N LEU A 33 21.58 14.80 -22.46
CA LEU A 33 20.59 14.08 -21.66
C LEU A 33 20.25 14.84 -20.36
N ARG A 34 21.27 15.29 -19.62
CA ARG A 34 21.07 16.05 -18.38
C ARG A 34 20.33 17.35 -18.64
N ALA A 35 20.67 18.08 -19.70
CA ALA A 35 20.00 19.33 -20.07
C ALA A 35 18.51 19.09 -20.39
N VAL A 36 18.21 18.09 -21.22
CA VAL A 36 16.83 17.72 -21.59
C VAL A 36 16.00 17.37 -20.34
N VAL A 37 16.54 16.58 -19.41
CA VAL A 37 15.83 16.17 -18.19
C VAL A 37 15.66 17.35 -17.23
N ALA A 38 16.70 18.16 -17.01
CA ALA A 38 16.64 19.33 -16.13
C ALA A 38 15.62 20.37 -16.63
N GLU A 39 15.62 20.66 -17.94
CA GLU A 39 14.63 21.54 -18.55
C GLU A 39 13.22 20.97 -18.42
N THR A 40 13.04 19.66 -18.64
CA THR A 40 11.72 19.02 -18.51
C THR A 40 11.16 19.19 -17.10
N LEU A 41 11.99 18.97 -16.07
CA LEU A 41 11.62 19.14 -14.66
C LEU A 41 11.31 20.59 -14.29
N ALA A 42 12.13 21.54 -14.77
CA ALA A 42 11.99 22.96 -14.45
C ALA A 42 10.62 23.53 -14.88
N HIS A 43 10.07 23.04 -15.99
CA HIS A 43 8.79 23.54 -16.50
C HIS A 43 7.57 22.93 -15.78
N GLN A 44 7.74 21.96 -14.87
CA GLN A 44 6.64 21.26 -14.20
C GLN A 44 6.12 21.94 -12.93
N GLY A 45 6.77 23.02 -12.46
CA GLY A 45 6.45 23.62 -11.16
C GLY A 45 6.77 22.70 -9.97
N LEU A 46 7.60 21.68 -10.19
CA LEU A 46 8.08 20.78 -9.15
C LEU A 46 9.23 21.43 -8.38
N ASP A 47 9.28 21.16 -7.06
CA ASP A 47 10.45 21.44 -6.24
C ASP A 47 11.60 20.51 -6.66
N THR A 48 12.40 20.94 -7.64
CA THR A 48 13.50 20.17 -8.21
C THR A 48 14.65 19.95 -7.23
N ALA A 49 14.83 20.85 -6.24
CA ALA A 49 15.79 20.66 -5.15
C ALA A 49 15.41 19.47 -4.24
N GLY A 50 14.13 19.12 -4.24
CA GLY A 50 13.56 17.99 -3.55
C GLY A 50 13.71 16.62 -4.22
N ILE A 51 14.14 16.59 -5.48
CA ILE A 51 14.26 15.38 -6.29
C ILE A 51 15.74 15.01 -6.38
N ALA A 52 16.10 13.87 -5.78
CA ALA A 52 17.47 13.38 -5.91
C ALA A 52 17.68 12.77 -7.31
N HIS A 53 18.88 12.91 -7.84
CA HIS A 53 19.25 12.36 -9.13
C HIS A 53 20.60 11.62 -9.05
N ASP A 54 20.67 10.46 -9.68
CA ASP A 54 21.91 9.69 -9.84
C ASP A 54 22.30 9.65 -11.32
N ASP A 55 23.58 9.86 -11.61
CA ASP A 55 24.17 9.68 -12.93
C ASP A 55 24.56 8.21 -13.12
N LEU A 56 24.06 7.58 -14.18
CA LEU A 56 24.28 6.17 -14.49
C LEU A 56 25.35 5.96 -15.58
N GLY A 57 26.04 7.01 -16.01
CA GLY A 57 26.91 6.99 -17.18
C GLY A 57 26.13 7.45 -18.39
N ASP A 58 25.41 6.56 -19.07
CA ASP A 58 24.59 6.86 -20.25
C ASP A 58 23.11 7.13 -19.94
N GLY A 59 22.79 7.26 -18.65
CA GLY A 59 21.45 7.41 -18.13
C GLY A 59 21.38 8.29 -16.88
N VAL A 60 20.16 8.53 -16.44
CA VAL A 60 19.86 9.26 -15.20
C VAL A 60 18.74 8.55 -14.45
N ARG A 61 18.84 8.54 -13.12
CA ARG A 61 17.77 8.07 -12.24
C ARG A 61 17.29 9.20 -11.37
N LEU A 62 16.00 9.43 -11.33
CA LEU A 62 15.33 10.37 -10.43
C LEU A 62 14.69 9.60 -9.30
N ILE A 63 14.92 10.06 -8.07
CA ILE A 63 14.30 9.57 -6.85
C ILE A 63 13.35 10.66 -6.35
N VAL A 64 12.08 10.47 -6.69
CA VAL A 64 11.04 11.49 -6.54
C VAL A 64 10.26 11.23 -5.24
N PRO A 65 10.22 12.20 -4.31
CA PRO A 65 9.60 12.01 -3.01
C PRO A 65 8.08 11.85 -3.13
N ALA A 66 7.47 11.10 -2.20
CA ALA A 66 6.02 10.79 -2.19
C ALA A 66 5.08 12.02 -2.18
N ARG A 67 5.58 13.24 -1.92
CA ARG A 67 4.81 14.48 -2.06
C ARG A 67 4.49 14.85 -3.52
N VAL A 68 5.23 14.29 -4.47
CA VAL A 68 4.98 14.44 -5.90
C VAL A 68 4.22 13.21 -6.36
N THR A 69 3.03 13.42 -6.94
CA THR A 69 2.24 12.31 -7.46
C THR A 69 2.96 11.60 -8.62
N PRO A 70 2.98 10.26 -8.67
CA PRO A 70 3.51 9.52 -9.81
C PRO A 70 2.83 9.90 -11.14
N ALA A 71 1.57 10.33 -11.10
CA ALA A 71 0.85 10.76 -12.29
C ALA A 71 1.58 11.91 -13.01
N LEU A 72 2.14 12.89 -12.28
CA LEU A 72 2.88 14.01 -12.86
C LEU A 72 4.14 13.59 -13.61
N LEU A 73 4.73 12.45 -13.22
CA LEU A 73 5.92 11.86 -13.85
C LEU A 73 5.58 11.05 -15.12
N LEU A 74 4.29 10.86 -15.39
CA LEU A 74 3.77 10.32 -16.63
C LEU A 74 3.14 11.45 -17.46
N ASP A 75 2.14 12.14 -16.93
CA ASP A 75 1.51 13.32 -17.54
C ASP A 75 1.54 14.51 -16.55
N PRO A 76 2.27 15.62 -16.84
CA PRO A 76 2.74 16.04 -18.16
C PRO A 76 4.22 15.74 -18.46
N PHE A 77 4.93 14.95 -17.65
CA PHE A 77 6.38 14.74 -17.84
C PHE A 77 6.75 14.07 -19.15
N VAL A 78 6.10 12.95 -19.50
CA VAL A 78 6.40 12.21 -20.73
C VAL A 78 6.12 13.05 -21.98
N PRO A 79 4.96 13.72 -22.14
CA PRO A 79 4.72 14.60 -23.29
C PRO A 79 5.76 15.73 -23.42
N ARG A 80 6.19 16.32 -22.31
CA ARG A 80 7.19 17.40 -22.30
C ARG A 80 8.59 16.89 -22.64
N LEU A 81 8.97 15.73 -22.12
CA LEU A 81 10.23 15.07 -22.46
C LEU A 81 10.30 14.79 -23.97
N VAL A 82 9.20 14.28 -24.55
CA VAL A 82 9.09 14.06 -26.01
C VAL A 82 9.25 15.36 -26.79
N ALA A 83 8.62 16.46 -26.35
CA ALA A 83 8.78 17.75 -26.99
C ALA A 83 10.25 18.23 -26.95
N ARG A 84 10.94 18.07 -25.81
CA ARG A 84 12.36 18.43 -25.68
C ARG A 84 13.27 17.56 -26.55
N LEU A 85 13.03 16.26 -26.62
CA LEU A 85 13.77 15.36 -27.50
C LEU A 85 13.59 15.72 -28.98
N ARG A 86 12.38 16.15 -29.38
CA ARG A 86 12.12 16.67 -30.73
C ARG A 86 12.88 17.95 -31.03
N GLU A 87 12.94 18.89 -30.09
CA GLU A 87 13.74 20.12 -30.27
C GLU A 87 15.24 19.81 -30.35
N HIS A 88 15.76 18.95 -29.47
CA HIS A 88 17.14 18.47 -29.52
C HIS A 88 17.48 17.83 -30.87
N ARG A 89 16.58 17.00 -31.40
CA ARG A 89 16.76 16.35 -32.70
C ARG A 89 16.91 17.34 -33.86
N LYS A 90 16.31 18.54 -33.79
CA LYS A 90 16.43 19.54 -34.86
C LYS A 90 17.84 20.13 -34.96
N THR A 91 18.59 20.13 -33.85
CA THR A 91 19.90 20.76 -33.75
C THR A 91 21.04 19.75 -33.65
N ALA A 92 20.74 18.49 -33.32
CA ALA A 92 21.72 17.42 -33.21
C ALA A 92 21.98 16.74 -34.57
N ALA A 93 23.25 16.41 -34.83
CA ALA A 93 23.61 15.47 -35.89
C ALA A 93 23.06 14.06 -35.56
N ASP A 94 22.85 13.21 -36.55
CA ASP A 94 22.29 11.86 -36.34
C ASP A 94 23.09 11.03 -35.32
N ALA A 95 24.42 11.16 -35.30
CA ALA A 95 25.29 10.51 -34.31
C ALA A 95 25.10 11.02 -32.87
N ALA A 96 24.57 12.23 -32.70
CA ALA A 96 24.28 12.88 -31.42
C ALA A 96 22.78 12.82 -31.04
N ARG A 97 21.93 12.19 -31.87
CA ARG A 97 20.50 12.03 -31.59
C ARG A 97 20.30 11.24 -30.29
N LEU A 98 19.40 11.72 -29.46
CA LEU A 98 18.98 11.03 -28.23
C LEU A 98 17.72 10.23 -28.51
N ARG A 99 17.79 8.92 -28.23
CA ARG A 99 16.63 8.02 -28.22
C ARG A 99 16.65 7.32 -26.87
N LEU A 100 15.60 7.49 -26.09
CA LEU A 100 15.59 7.13 -24.68
C LEU A 100 14.70 5.92 -24.40
N ARG A 101 15.15 5.12 -23.44
CA ARG A 101 14.29 4.19 -22.69
C ARG A 101 14.02 4.80 -21.33
N MET A 102 12.79 4.65 -20.84
CA MET A 102 12.39 5.16 -19.53
C MET A 102 11.62 4.08 -18.78
N ALA A 103 11.98 3.85 -17.52
CA ALA A 103 11.26 2.99 -16.59
C ALA A 103 10.72 3.81 -15.42
N VAL A 104 9.46 3.58 -15.06
CA VAL A 104 8.83 4.15 -13.87
C VAL A 104 8.37 3.04 -12.96
N HIS A 105 8.84 3.09 -11.72
CA HIS A 105 8.40 2.20 -10.66
C HIS A 105 8.28 3.00 -9.37
N MET A 106 7.59 2.47 -8.37
CA MET A 106 7.40 3.13 -7.09
C MET A 106 7.56 2.14 -5.94
N GLY A 107 8.18 2.58 -4.86
CA GLY A 107 8.40 1.71 -3.71
C GLY A 107 9.25 2.35 -2.62
N LEU A 108 9.56 1.56 -1.60
CA LEU A 108 10.31 1.98 -0.43
C LEU A 108 11.83 1.97 -0.68
N LEU A 109 12.47 3.11 -0.45
CA LEU A 109 13.93 3.29 -0.51
C LEU A 109 14.48 3.81 0.81
N HIS A 110 15.67 3.34 1.17
CA HIS A 110 16.45 3.84 2.28
C HIS A 110 17.48 4.84 1.77
N ARG A 111 17.80 5.86 2.59
CA ARG A 111 19.01 6.66 2.38
C ARG A 111 20.22 5.84 2.86
N ASP A 112 21.24 5.72 2.02
CA ASP A 112 22.49 5.03 2.34
C ASP A 112 23.68 5.91 1.97
N GLY A 113 24.21 6.64 2.96
CA GLY A 113 25.14 7.75 2.74
C GLY A 113 24.54 8.82 1.82
N ASP A 114 25.27 9.20 0.78
CA ASP A 114 24.79 10.13 -0.25
C ASP A 114 23.81 9.47 -1.23
N GLY A 115 23.73 8.14 -1.26
CA GLY A 115 22.94 7.35 -2.19
C GLY A 115 21.66 6.74 -1.60
N TRP A 116 21.13 5.75 -2.33
CA TRP A 116 19.87 5.09 -2.04
C TRP A 116 20.01 3.57 -2.11
N ALA A 117 19.32 2.87 -1.22
CA ALA A 117 19.26 1.41 -1.20
C ALA A 117 17.81 0.91 -1.16
N GLY A 118 17.51 -0.15 -1.91
CA GLY A 118 16.19 -0.76 -1.89
C GLY A 118 15.92 -1.64 -3.10
N ARG A 119 15.15 -2.71 -2.90
CA ARG A 119 14.70 -3.60 -3.99
C ARG A 119 13.96 -2.87 -5.13
N PRO A 120 13.19 -1.79 -4.88
CA PRO A 120 12.59 -1.01 -5.96
C PRO A 120 13.59 -0.40 -6.96
N LEU A 121 14.82 -0.06 -6.53
CA LEU A 121 15.87 0.41 -7.47
C LEU A 121 16.28 -0.71 -8.43
N VAL A 122 16.45 -1.92 -7.89
CA VAL A 122 16.82 -3.10 -8.67
C VAL A 122 15.70 -3.47 -9.64
N HIS A 123 14.44 -3.43 -9.18
CA HIS A 123 13.29 -3.70 -10.03
C HIS A 123 13.15 -2.67 -11.15
N CYS A 124 13.25 -1.37 -10.85
CA CYS A 124 13.21 -0.30 -11.84
C CYS A 124 14.33 -0.43 -12.88
N ALA A 125 15.55 -0.78 -12.45
CA ALA A 125 16.66 -1.04 -13.37
C ALA A 125 16.40 -2.25 -14.28
N ARG A 126 15.85 -3.35 -13.73
CA ARG A 126 15.48 -4.54 -14.53
C ARG A 126 14.37 -4.23 -15.54
N LEU A 127 13.42 -3.36 -15.20
CA LEU A 127 12.41 -2.87 -16.16
C LEU A 127 13.05 -2.01 -17.27
N LEU A 128 13.99 -1.14 -16.94
CA LEU A 128 14.70 -0.32 -17.94
C LEU A 128 15.51 -1.19 -18.92
N ASP A 129 16.09 -2.27 -18.41
CA ASP A 129 16.87 -3.23 -19.21
C ASP A 129 16.01 -4.13 -20.10
N ALA A 130 14.70 -4.20 -19.84
CA ALA A 130 13.79 -5.17 -20.42
C ALA A 130 13.81 -5.21 -21.95
N GLY A 131 13.90 -6.44 -22.49
CA GLY A 131 13.81 -6.74 -23.91
C GLY A 131 12.71 -5.99 -24.69
N PRO A 132 11.46 -5.85 -24.17
CA PRO A 132 10.40 -5.09 -24.83
C PRO A 132 10.81 -3.67 -25.26
N LEU A 133 11.50 -2.91 -24.41
CA LEU A 133 11.92 -1.54 -24.74
C LEU A 133 12.97 -1.51 -25.87
N ARG A 134 13.88 -2.50 -25.88
CA ARG A 134 14.89 -2.63 -26.93
C ARG A 134 14.25 -2.98 -28.28
N ARG A 135 13.24 -3.86 -28.27
CA ARG A 135 12.48 -4.25 -29.47
C ARG A 135 11.75 -3.05 -30.07
N VAL A 136 11.08 -2.24 -29.24
CA VAL A 136 10.40 -1.01 -29.68
C VAL A 136 11.32 -0.07 -30.45
N LEU A 137 12.48 0.26 -29.86
CA LEU A 137 13.40 1.21 -30.48
C LEU A 137 14.18 0.62 -31.67
N THR A 138 14.23 -0.71 -31.78
CA THR A 138 14.83 -1.39 -32.95
C THR A 138 13.84 -1.52 -34.10
N ALA A 139 12.55 -1.77 -33.81
CA ALA A 139 11.50 -1.95 -34.79
C ALA A 139 11.14 -0.66 -35.55
N SER A 140 11.41 0.51 -34.97
CA SER A 140 11.14 1.80 -35.59
C SER A 140 12.19 2.84 -35.23
N GLU A 141 12.66 3.57 -36.23
CA GLU A 141 13.54 4.74 -36.08
C GLU A 141 12.76 6.01 -35.68
N ARG A 142 11.42 5.99 -35.70
CA ARG A 142 10.59 7.17 -35.41
C ARG A 142 10.52 7.55 -33.92
N PRO A 143 10.26 6.63 -32.97
CA PRO A 143 10.16 7.01 -31.56
C PRO A 143 11.51 7.42 -30.97
N ASP A 144 11.51 8.59 -30.34
CA ASP A 144 12.64 9.10 -29.54
C ASP A 144 12.52 8.69 -28.06
N LEU A 145 11.38 8.14 -27.63
CA LEU A 145 11.14 7.68 -26.26
C LEU A 145 10.28 6.41 -26.26
N ALA A 146 10.69 5.41 -25.47
CA ALA A 146 9.87 4.26 -25.10
C ALA A 146 9.78 4.18 -23.56
N VAL A 147 8.57 4.09 -23.03
CA VAL A 147 8.30 4.10 -21.58
C VAL A 147 7.82 2.72 -21.16
N ILE A 148 8.34 2.20 -20.05
CA ILE A 148 7.78 1.05 -19.34
C ILE A 148 7.42 1.47 -17.92
N VAL A 149 6.28 1.01 -17.44
CA VAL A 149 5.86 1.19 -16.05
C VAL A 149 5.65 -0.18 -15.42
N SER A 150 6.00 -0.33 -14.14
CA SER A 150 5.69 -1.56 -13.41
C SER A 150 4.18 -1.77 -13.32
N ASP A 151 3.73 -3.01 -13.14
CA ASP A 151 2.32 -3.34 -12.90
C ASP A 151 1.70 -2.47 -11.79
N ASP A 152 2.43 -2.26 -10.68
CA ASP A 152 2.03 -1.37 -9.59
C ASP A 152 1.72 0.07 -10.04
N VAL A 153 2.51 0.63 -10.98
CA VAL A 153 2.31 1.99 -11.47
C VAL A 153 1.15 2.01 -12.46
N TYR A 154 1.01 0.96 -13.27
CA TYR A 154 -0.13 0.86 -14.17
C TYR A 154 -1.44 0.77 -13.40
N GLU A 155 -1.58 -0.24 -12.53
CA GLU A 155 -2.82 -0.50 -11.79
C GLU A 155 -3.20 0.67 -10.88
N LYS A 156 -2.22 1.29 -10.19
CA LYS A 156 -2.48 2.33 -9.18
C LYS A 156 -2.54 3.74 -9.75
N VAL A 157 -2.09 3.97 -10.99
CA VAL A 157 -1.97 5.32 -11.57
C VAL A 157 -2.56 5.38 -12.97
N VAL A 158 -2.06 4.57 -13.90
CA VAL A 158 -2.43 4.66 -15.31
C VAL A 158 -3.88 4.22 -15.51
N LEU A 159 -4.27 3.07 -14.97
CA LEU A 159 -5.60 2.46 -15.13
C LEU A 159 -6.74 3.38 -14.70
N HIS A 160 -6.48 4.29 -13.76
CA HIS A 160 -7.48 5.21 -13.24
C HIS A 160 -7.64 6.51 -14.05
N GLY A 161 -6.88 6.70 -15.12
CA GLY A 161 -7.16 7.73 -16.11
C GLY A 161 -6.89 9.16 -15.66
N TYR A 162 -5.90 9.40 -14.79
CA TYR A 162 -5.51 10.72 -14.28
C TYR A 162 -4.85 11.62 -15.34
N GLY A 163 -5.55 11.90 -16.45
CA GLY A 163 -4.98 12.51 -17.66
C GLY A 163 -4.24 11.51 -18.57
N LEU A 164 -4.13 10.26 -18.13
CA LEU A 164 -3.49 9.17 -18.85
C LEU A 164 -4.54 8.33 -19.57
N ASP A 165 -4.20 7.83 -20.76
CA ASP A 165 -5.01 6.88 -21.49
C ASP A 165 -4.53 5.45 -21.16
N PRO A 166 -5.30 4.62 -20.43
CA PRO A 166 -4.91 3.24 -20.13
C PRO A 166 -4.72 2.36 -21.35
N ASP A 167 -5.47 2.63 -22.43
CA ASP A 167 -5.45 1.84 -23.66
C ASP A 167 -4.19 2.12 -24.50
N ALA A 168 -3.51 3.24 -24.23
CA ALA A 168 -2.23 3.57 -24.85
C ALA A 168 -1.04 2.77 -24.26
N TYR A 169 -1.28 1.88 -23.29
CA TYR A 169 -0.28 1.04 -22.64
C TYR A 169 -0.53 -0.43 -22.96
N THR A 170 0.51 -1.12 -23.42
CA THR A 170 0.44 -2.54 -23.75
C THR A 170 1.11 -3.38 -22.67
N ARG A 171 0.38 -4.33 -22.11
CA ARG A 171 0.89 -5.29 -21.13
C ARG A 171 1.98 -6.18 -21.76
N VAL A 172 3.06 -6.38 -21.03
CA VAL A 172 4.17 -7.27 -21.40
C VAL A 172 4.62 -8.09 -20.19
N GLU A 173 5.10 -9.29 -20.45
CA GLU A 173 5.86 -10.06 -19.45
C GLU A 173 7.35 -9.74 -19.57
N VAL A 174 7.95 -9.32 -18.47
CA VAL A 174 9.39 -9.02 -18.38
C VAL A 174 10.08 -10.17 -17.68
N ALA A 175 11.02 -10.81 -18.37
CA ALA A 175 11.94 -11.79 -17.80
C ALA A 175 13.37 -11.25 -17.91
N GLU A 176 13.88 -10.62 -16.85
CA GLU A 176 15.22 -10.02 -16.81
C GLU A 176 15.97 -10.48 -15.55
N LYS A 177 17.03 -11.26 -15.75
CA LYS A 177 17.81 -11.91 -14.67
C LYS A 177 16.88 -12.67 -13.71
N GLU A 178 16.82 -12.26 -12.45
CA GLU A 178 15.99 -12.88 -11.40
C GLU A 178 14.61 -12.20 -11.25
N THR A 179 14.17 -11.40 -12.22
CA THR A 179 12.84 -10.78 -12.23
C THR A 179 11.99 -11.35 -13.33
N THR A 180 10.87 -11.95 -12.93
CA THR A 180 9.70 -12.18 -13.77
C THR A 180 8.59 -11.27 -13.26
N ALA A 181 8.10 -10.36 -14.09
CA ALA A 181 7.07 -9.40 -13.69
C ALA A 181 6.23 -8.94 -14.89
N ALA A 182 4.94 -8.72 -14.64
CA ALA A 182 4.10 -7.97 -15.54
C ALA A 182 4.52 -6.48 -15.53
N ALA A 183 4.50 -5.86 -16.71
CA ALA A 183 4.78 -4.45 -16.89
C ALA A 183 3.99 -3.92 -18.09
N TRP A 184 4.00 -2.61 -18.27
CA TRP A 184 3.18 -1.96 -19.29
C TRP A 184 4.01 -0.97 -20.09
N VAL A 185 4.01 -1.13 -21.41
CA VAL A 185 4.82 -0.32 -22.34
C VAL A 185 3.94 0.72 -23.01
N HIS A 186 4.39 1.96 -23.01
CA HIS A 186 3.78 3.08 -23.72
C HIS A 186 4.81 3.75 -24.64
N VAL A 187 4.39 4.08 -25.87
CA VAL A 187 5.24 4.77 -26.85
C VAL A 187 4.50 6.03 -27.31
N PRO A 188 4.92 7.23 -26.84
CA PRO A 188 4.19 8.46 -27.13
C PRO A 188 4.06 8.74 -28.63
N GLY A 189 2.83 8.99 -29.08
CA GLY A 189 2.50 9.21 -30.49
C GLY A 189 2.27 7.94 -31.30
N PHE A 190 2.19 6.77 -30.65
CA PHE A 190 1.84 5.50 -31.25
C PHE A 190 0.65 4.89 -30.50
N PRO A 191 -0.41 4.44 -31.20
CA PRO A 191 -1.54 3.77 -30.55
C PRO A 191 -1.16 2.39 -30.01
N THR A 192 -0.22 1.71 -30.68
CA THR A 192 0.38 0.45 -30.23
C THR A 192 1.90 0.53 -30.32
N PRO A 193 2.66 0.04 -29.32
CA PRO A 193 4.12 0.02 -29.38
C PRO A 193 4.62 -0.82 -30.58
N PRO A 194 5.44 -0.26 -31.48
CA PRO A 194 5.98 -1.01 -32.61
C PRO A 194 6.86 -2.17 -32.11
N GLY A 195 6.81 -3.32 -32.77
CA GLY A 195 7.64 -4.48 -32.41
C GLY A 195 7.17 -5.26 -31.17
N LEU A 196 6.00 -4.92 -30.60
CA LEU A 196 5.25 -5.73 -29.65
C LEU A 196 3.96 -6.16 -30.37
N GLY A 197 3.96 -7.34 -31.00
CA GLY A 197 2.79 -7.91 -31.70
C GLY A 197 1.90 -8.73 -30.76
N ASP A 198 0.66 -8.96 -31.17
CA ASP A 198 -0.43 -9.63 -30.44
C ASP A 198 -0.10 -11.09 -30.06
N GLU A 199 0.62 -11.32 -28.96
CA GLU A 199 0.71 -12.63 -28.34
C GLU A 199 0.25 -12.57 -26.87
N GLU A 200 -0.80 -13.38 -26.61
CA GLU A 200 -1.37 -13.81 -25.31
C GLU A 200 -2.29 -12.87 -24.53
N THR A 201 -3.44 -12.54 -25.13
CA THR A 201 -4.68 -12.28 -24.37
C THR A 201 -5.34 -13.61 -23.95
N VAL A 202 -5.28 -13.95 -22.66
CA VAL A 202 -6.09 -15.05 -22.08
C VAL A 202 -7.45 -14.47 -21.61
N PRO A 203 -8.62 -15.07 -21.94
CA PRO A 203 -9.92 -14.45 -21.66
C PRO A 203 -10.35 -14.62 -20.19
N VAL A 204 -10.85 -13.54 -19.59
CA VAL A 204 -11.50 -13.51 -18.26
C VAL A 204 -12.91 -14.12 -18.36
N GLN A 205 -13.19 -15.21 -17.63
CA GLN A 205 -14.52 -15.79 -17.49
C GLN A 205 -15.35 -15.07 -16.41
N GLN A 206 -16.55 -14.61 -16.78
CA GLN A 206 -17.52 -13.94 -15.91
C GLN A 206 -18.28 -14.94 -15.01
N ARG A 207 -18.59 -14.53 -13.77
CA ARG A 207 -19.51 -15.23 -12.85
C ARG A 207 -20.86 -14.47 -12.76
N PRO A 208 -22.01 -15.18 -12.60
CA PRO A 208 -23.34 -14.60 -12.68
C PRO A 208 -23.82 -13.91 -11.39
N ALA A 209 -24.70 -12.92 -11.55
CA ALA A 209 -25.27 -12.06 -10.51
C ALA A 209 -26.45 -12.71 -9.74
N VAL A 210 -26.66 -12.28 -8.49
CA VAL A 210 -27.81 -12.67 -7.63
C VAL A 210 -28.63 -11.42 -7.25
N PRO A 211 -29.99 -11.47 -7.19
CA PRO A 211 -30.83 -10.28 -7.01
C PRO A 211 -30.98 -9.86 -5.53
N ILE A 212 -31.10 -8.55 -5.29
CA ILE A 212 -31.27 -7.91 -3.97
C ILE A 212 -32.73 -7.43 -3.82
N GLY A 213 -33.41 -7.80 -2.72
CA GLY A 213 -34.70 -7.24 -2.31
C GLY A 213 -34.57 -6.06 -1.32
N PRO A 214 -35.60 -5.21 -1.16
CA PRO A 214 -35.46 -3.90 -0.50
C PRO A 214 -35.50 -3.95 1.05
N PRO A 215 -34.89 -2.96 1.75
CA PRO A 215 -34.80 -2.96 3.22
C PRO A 215 -35.96 -2.22 3.92
N SER A 216 -36.34 -2.74 5.09
CA SER A 216 -37.30 -2.11 6.04
C SER A 216 -36.58 -1.30 7.13
N ALA A 217 -37.29 -0.31 7.68
CA ALA A 217 -36.77 0.86 8.40
C ALA A 217 -36.78 0.78 9.94
N SER A 218 -35.77 1.47 10.52
CA SER A 218 -35.77 2.26 11.77
C SER A 218 -35.86 1.58 13.16
N ARG A 219 -34.97 2.00 14.07
CA ARG A 219 -35.27 2.52 15.43
C ARG A 219 -34.01 3.08 16.11
N THR A 220 -34.14 4.26 16.72
CA THR A 220 -33.15 5.02 17.51
C THR A 220 -33.00 4.49 18.94
N PRO A 221 -31.86 4.74 19.61
CA PRO A 221 -31.88 4.82 21.08
C PRO A 221 -31.23 6.06 21.72
N HIS A 222 -31.67 6.23 22.95
CA HIS A 222 -31.55 7.28 23.96
C HIS A 222 -30.12 7.64 24.45
N ALA A 223 -29.99 8.85 25.02
CA ALA A 223 -28.77 9.45 25.57
C ALA A 223 -28.48 9.07 27.05
N PRO A 224 -27.20 9.13 27.50
CA PRO A 224 -26.92 9.21 28.94
C PRO A 224 -25.91 10.30 29.38
N GLY A 225 -26.23 10.93 30.53
CA GLY A 225 -25.32 11.15 31.66
C GLY A 225 -24.52 12.47 31.74
N ARG A 226 -24.99 13.41 32.57
CA ARG A 226 -24.48 14.78 32.79
C ARG A 226 -23.06 14.93 33.38
N TRP A 227 -22.34 13.87 33.74
CA TRP A 227 -20.91 13.95 34.12
C TRP A 227 -19.95 13.74 32.92
N ARG A 228 -20.44 13.18 31.80
CA ARG A 228 -19.68 12.97 30.54
C ARG A 228 -19.51 14.26 29.72
N THR A 229 -20.28 15.30 30.02
CA THR A 229 -20.38 16.53 29.20
C THR A 229 -19.10 17.38 29.25
N ARG A 230 -18.39 17.37 30.39
CA ARG A 230 -17.14 18.13 30.57
C ARG A 230 -15.94 17.47 29.88
N TRP A 231 -15.92 16.13 29.80
CA TRP A 231 -14.86 15.35 29.12
C TRP A 231 -15.10 15.21 27.60
N LYS A 232 -16.35 15.08 27.14
CA LYS A 232 -16.69 15.10 25.71
C LYS A 232 -16.35 16.45 25.06
N ALA A 233 -16.47 17.56 25.77
CA ALA A 233 -16.11 18.88 25.26
C ALA A 233 -14.58 19.08 25.10
N LEU A 234 -13.78 18.39 25.93
CA LEU A 234 -12.31 18.39 25.81
C LEU A 234 -11.81 17.42 24.73
N LEU A 235 -12.44 16.25 24.55
CA LEU A 235 -12.10 15.26 23.51
C LEU A 235 -12.66 15.60 22.12
N ALA A 236 -13.69 16.44 22.02
CA ALA A 236 -14.23 16.92 20.73
C ALA A 236 -13.22 17.77 19.94
N ARG A 237 -12.08 18.14 20.55
CA ARG A 237 -10.99 18.86 19.87
C ARG A 237 -9.96 17.94 19.21
N ASP A 238 -9.90 16.65 19.57
CA ASP A 238 -8.97 15.64 19.03
C ASP A 238 -9.71 14.47 18.36
N ALA A 239 -10.68 14.78 17.49
CA ALA A 239 -11.37 13.80 16.68
C ALA A 239 -11.53 14.29 15.23
N VAL A 240 -11.42 13.35 14.30
CA VAL A 240 -11.68 13.54 12.88
C VAL A 240 -12.83 12.64 12.52
N THR A 241 -13.92 13.24 12.05
CA THR A 241 -15.03 12.49 11.47
C THR A 241 -15.18 12.94 10.03
N HIS A 242 -15.25 11.97 9.13
CA HIS A 242 -15.53 12.19 7.72
C HIS A 242 -16.70 11.30 7.30
N ARG A 243 -17.68 11.89 6.61
CA ARG A 243 -18.83 11.17 6.07
C ARG A 243 -18.67 11.08 4.56
N PHE A 244 -18.70 9.86 4.05
CA PHE A 244 -18.74 9.58 2.62
C PHE A 244 -20.21 9.47 2.21
N HIS A 245 -20.56 10.00 1.04
CA HIS A 245 -21.93 9.92 0.51
C HIS A 245 -22.11 8.74 -0.45
N HIS A 246 -21.01 8.26 -1.06
CA HIS A 246 -21.01 7.17 -2.02
C HIS A 246 -19.80 6.26 -1.76
N PRO A 247 -19.96 5.15 -1.01
CA PRO A 247 -21.15 4.72 -0.26
C PRO A 247 -21.43 5.58 0.99
N ASP A 248 -22.67 5.59 1.49
CA ASP A 248 -23.02 6.28 2.75
C ASP A 248 -22.46 5.55 3.97
N LEU A 249 -21.32 6.04 4.44
CA LEU A 249 -20.62 5.56 5.62
C LEU A 249 -19.91 6.70 6.35
N THR A 250 -19.58 6.47 7.61
CA THR A 250 -18.82 7.42 8.43
C THR A 250 -17.51 6.78 8.90
N VAL A 251 -16.42 7.54 8.82
CA VAL A 251 -15.16 7.20 9.47
C VAL A 251 -14.90 8.19 10.58
N THR A 252 -14.65 7.68 11.78
CA THR A 252 -14.26 8.48 12.95
C THR A 252 -12.91 8.01 13.47
N VAL A 253 -11.92 8.90 13.50
CA VAL A 253 -10.62 8.69 14.15
C VAL A 253 -10.56 9.56 15.39
N ARG A 254 -10.32 8.97 16.56
CA ARG A 254 -10.24 9.73 17.82
C ARG A 254 -9.40 9.04 18.88
N THR A 255 -8.91 9.83 19.83
CA THR A 255 -8.30 9.28 21.04
C THR A 255 -9.36 8.64 21.95
N GLY A 256 -9.09 7.42 22.45
CA GLY A 256 -10.01 6.71 23.34
C GLY A 256 -9.58 5.30 23.71
N ASP A 257 -10.40 4.63 24.52
CA ASP A 257 -10.25 3.22 24.88
C ASP A 257 -11.18 2.37 23.98
N LEU A 258 -10.61 1.37 23.31
CA LEU A 258 -11.32 0.46 22.42
C LEU A 258 -12.46 -0.28 23.13
N PHE A 259 -12.27 -0.66 24.41
CA PHE A 259 -13.22 -1.53 25.10
C PHE A 259 -14.46 -0.79 25.63
N ASP A 260 -14.40 0.55 25.67
CA ASP A 260 -15.52 1.43 26.02
C ASP A 260 -16.47 1.69 24.84
N GLU A 261 -16.12 1.21 23.65
CA GLU A 261 -16.92 1.40 22.44
C GLU A 261 -18.20 0.55 22.43
N ASP A 262 -19.28 1.18 22.00
CA ASP A 262 -20.54 0.53 21.67
C ASP A 262 -20.55 0.23 20.16
N ALA A 263 -19.83 -0.83 19.81
CA ALA A 263 -19.57 -1.31 18.46
C ALA A 263 -19.06 -2.77 18.52
N HIS A 264 -19.04 -3.46 17.38
CA HIS A 264 -18.16 -4.63 17.25
C HIS A 264 -16.70 -4.21 17.37
N LEU A 265 -15.85 -5.10 17.87
CA LEU A 265 -14.43 -4.79 18.10
C LEU A 265 -13.55 -5.57 17.14
N VAL A 266 -12.49 -4.95 16.66
CA VAL A 266 -11.38 -5.64 15.98
C VAL A 266 -10.21 -5.72 16.95
N VAL A 267 -9.64 -6.91 17.09
CA VAL A 267 -8.44 -7.14 17.89
C VAL A 267 -7.42 -7.88 17.04
N GLY A 268 -6.23 -7.32 16.90
CA GLY A 268 -5.13 -7.97 16.17
C GLY A 268 -4.49 -9.09 17.01
N PHE A 269 -4.20 -10.21 16.36
CA PHE A 269 -3.51 -11.40 16.87
C PHE A 269 -2.33 -11.77 15.99
N THR A 270 -1.46 -12.64 16.52
CA THR A 270 -0.52 -13.39 15.69
C THR A 270 -1.17 -14.63 15.08
N ASP A 271 -0.52 -15.23 14.09
CA ASP A 271 -0.87 -16.49 13.42
C ASP A 271 -1.12 -17.68 14.36
N THR A 272 -0.63 -17.62 15.60
CA THR A 272 -0.85 -18.65 16.63
C THR A 272 -2.05 -18.38 17.54
N PHE A 273 -2.66 -17.18 17.45
CA PHE A 273 -3.73 -16.73 18.34
C PHE A 273 -3.43 -16.97 19.83
N ASP A 274 -2.18 -16.70 20.23
CA ASP A 274 -1.78 -16.79 21.64
C ASP A 274 -2.66 -15.88 22.52
N THR A 275 -2.94 -16.34 23.72
CA THR A 275 -3.83 -15.68 24.71
C THR A 275 -3.25 -15.67 26.11
N SER A 276 -2.20 -16.48 26.34
CA SER A 276 -1.60 -16.63 27.66
C SER A 276 -0.81 -15.40 28.05
N THR A 277 -1.12 -14.85 29.21
CA THR A 277 -0.38 -13.78 29.88
C THR A 277 0.59 -14.31 30.93
N ALA A 278 0.80 -15.64 30.99
CA ALA A 278 1.65 -16.25 32.01
C ALA A 278 3.05 -15.60 32.03
N GLU A 279 3.40 -15.04 33.19
CA GLU A 279 4.65 -14.34 33.49
C GLU A 279 4.93 -13.07 32.65
N ASP A 280 3.93 -12.48 31.98
CA ASP A 280 4.08 -11.36 31.02
C ASP A 280 5.07 -11.70 29.86
N ARG A 281 5.41 -13.00 29.69
CA ARG A 281 6.44 -13.48 28.76
C ARG A 281 5.93 -13.68 27.33
N ILE A 282 4.62 -13.93 27.17
CA ILE A 282 4.01 -14.21 25.85
C ILE A 282 3.12 -13.04 25.41
N ILE A 283 2.21 -12.58 26.29
CA ILE A 283 1.36 -11.40 26.04
C ILE A 283 1.34 -10.53 27.28
N SER A 284 1.74 -9.26 27.13
CA SER A 284 1.66 -8.32 28.24
C SER A 284 0.21 -7.92 28.51
N SER A 285 -0.18 -7.86 29.79
CA SER A 285 -1.49 -7.37 30.25
C SER A 285 -1.85 -5.97 29.72
N ARG A 286 -0.85 -5.18 29.31
CA ARG A 286 -1.01 -3.82 28.75
C ARG A 286 -1.37 -3.80 27.26
N THR A 287 -1.27 -4.93 26.56
CA THR A 287 -1.64 -5.05 25.14
C THR A 287 -3.15 -5.11 24.95
N VAL A 288 -3.64 -4.81 23.74
CA VAL A 288 -5.08 -4.94 23.42
C VAL A 288 -5.56 -6.38 23.64
N GLN A 289 -4.74 -7.40 23.34
CA GLN A 289 -5.06 -8.80 23.58
C GLN A 289 -5.18 -9.12 25.08
N GLY A 290 -4.24 -8.64 25.90
CA GLY A 290 -4.31 -8.78 27.35
C GLY A 290 -5.54 -8.08 27.94
N GLN A 291 -5.85 -6.87 27.47
CA GLN A 291 -7.03 -6.14 27.87
C GLN A 291 -8.33 -6.83 27.43
N LEU A 292 -8.37 -7.52 26.30
CA LEU A 292 -9.51 -8.32 25.87
C LEU A 292 -9.85 -9.39 26.91
N VAL A 293 -8.84 -10.13 27.40
CA VAL A 293 -9.02 -11.16 28.44
C VAL A 293 -9.61 -10.54 29.71
N HIS A 294 -9.04 -9.44 30.20
CA HIS A 294 -9.51 -8.82 31.45
C HIS A 294 -10.87 -8.13 31.32
N ARG A 295 -11.10 -7.35 30.26
CA ARG A 295 -12.27 -6.49 30.12
C ARG A 295 -13.48 -7.19 29.51
N ARG A 296 -13.29 -8.18 28.63
CA ARG A 296 -14.40 -8.92 27.98
C ARG A 296 -14.61 -10.32 28.52
N TYR A 297 -13.55 -10.96 29.00
CA TYR A 297 -13.61 -12.33 29.54
C TYR A 297 -13.45 -12.38 31.06
N GLY A 298 -13.35 -11.24 31.75
CA GLY A 298 -13.25 -11.19 33.21
C GLY A 298 -11.98 -11.86 33.77
N GLY A 299 -10.92 -11.97 32.97
CA GLY A 299 -9.70 -12.70 33.32
C GLY A 299 -9.70 -14.18 32.91
N ASP A 300 -10.80 -14.72 32.39
CA ASP A 300 -10.90 -16.12 31.98
C ASP A 300 -10.31 -16.35 30.58
N HIS A 301 -8.98 -16.51 30.53
CA HIS A 301 -8.27 -16.86 29.30
C HIS A 301 -8.71 -18.21 28.71
N ARG A 302 -9.13 -19.17 29.55
CA ARG A 302 -9.57 -20.51 29.09
C ARG A 302 -10.86 -20.42 28.31
N ARG A 303 -11.77 -19.52 28.72
CA ARG A 303 -12.99 -19.25 27.95
C ARG A 303 -12.66 -18.63 26.59
N LEU A 304 -11.76 -17.64 26.54
CA LEU A 304 -11.31 -17.06 25.27
C LEU A 304 -10.69 -18.15 24.36
N ASP A 305 -9.88 -19.04 24.91
CA ASP A 305 -9.28 -20.15 24.16
C ASP A 305 -10.30 -21.10 23.56
N ARG A 306 -11.34 -21.47 24.33
CA ARG A 306 -12.42 -22.32 23.81
C ARG A 306 -13.19 -21.65 22.67
N GLU A 307 -13.51 -20.36 22.81
CA GLU A 307 -14.20 -19.60 21.75
C GLU A 307 -13.33 -19.48 20.49
N LEU A 308 -12.02 -19.19 20.65
CA LEU A 308 -11.07 -19.17 19.55
C LEU A 308 -10.95 -20.54 18.87
N GLN A 309 -10.83 -21.62 19.64
CA GLN A 309 -10.72 -22.97 19.08
C GLN A 309 -11.97 -23.34 18.27
N ALA A 310 -13.16 -23.01 18.78
CA ALA A 310 -14.41 -23.24 18.06
C ALA A 310 -14.50 -22.42 16.76
N ALA A 311 -14.09 -21.15 16.79
CA ALA A 311 -14.08 -20.28 15.61
C ALA A 311 -13.05 -20.73 14.57
N LEU A 312 -11.86 -21.14 15.01
CA LEU A 312 -10.73 -21.53 14.15
C LEU A 312 -10.86 -22.95 13.57
N ALA A 313 -11.73 -23.80 14.14
CA ALA A 313 -11.95 -25.15 13.66
C ALA A 313 -12.34 -25.22 12.17
N ARG A 314 -12.96 -24.16 11.64
CA ARG A 314 -13.37 -24.06 10.22
C ARG A 314 -12.23 -23.75 9.26
N HIS A 315 -11.12 -23.20 9.75
CA HIS A 315 -9.98 -22.80 8.91
C HIS A 315 -8.93 -23.90 8.79
N GLY A 316 -8.78 -24.74 9.84
CA GLY A 316 -7.69 -25.69 9.95
C GLY A 316 -6.32 -25.01 10.13
N PRO A 317 -5.40 -25.58 10.91
CA PRO A 317 -4.04 -25.03 10.99
C PRO A 317 -3.30 -25.27 9.67
N GLU A 318 -2.60 -24.25 9.18
CA GLU A 318 -1.67 -24.35 8.05
C GLU A 318 -0.47 -25.23 8.40
N SER A 319 0.00 -25.12 9.64
CA SER A 319 1.09 -25.91 10.18
C SER A 319 1.02 -26.00 11.70
N SER A 320 1.82 -26.88 12.30
CA SER A 320 2.03 -26.92 13.74
C SER A 320 3.51 -26.98 14.06
N GLU A 321 3.94 -26.18 15.02
CA GLU A 321 5.28 -26.23 15.57
C GLU A 321 5.45 -27.44 16.49
N LYS A 322 6.70 -27.88 16.65
CA LYS A 322 7.06 -28.85 17.70
C LYS A 322 7.39 -28.10 19.00
N ARG A 323 7.09 -28.72 20.16
CA ARG A 323 7.27 -28.09 21.48
C ARG A 323 8.73 -27.80 21.83
N ASP A 324 9.66 -28.58 21.30
CA ASP A 324 11.11 -28.37 21.44
C ASP A 324 11.58 -27.09 20.73
N ALA A 325 11.05 -26.82 19.53
CA ALA A 325 11.33 -25.62 18.73
C ALA A 325 10.56 -24.39 19.24
N LYS A 326 9.29 -24.56 19.63
CA LYS A 326 8.45 -23.51 20.23
C LYS A 326 8.15 -23.85 21.69
N ARG A 327 9.11 -23.50 22.55
CA ARG A 327 9.06 -23.76 24.00
C ARG A 327 7.82 -23.16 24.69
N TRP A 328 7.31 -22.03 24.19
CA TRP A 328 6.19 -21.30 24.79
C TRP A 328 5.12 -20.89 23.77
N GLY A 329 3.86 -20.85 24.22
CA GLY A 329 2.69 -20.51 23.41
C GLY A 329 2.03 -21.70 22.72
N LYS A 330 0.99 -21.40 21.93
CA LYS A 330 0.24 -22.34 21.09
C LYS A 330 1.10 -22.80 19.91
N LEU A 331 0.94 -24.05 19.50
CA LEU A 331 1.77 -24.68 18.48
C LEU A 331 1.15 -24.59 17.08
N SER A 332 -0.18 -24.64 17.00
CA SER A 332 -0.91 -24.51 15.74
C SER A 332 -0.76 -23.11 15.17
N ARG A 333 -0.46 -23.04 13.88
CA ARG A 333 -0.35 -21.80 13.10
C ARG A 333 -1.45 -21.74 12.06
N PHE A 334 -2.00 -20.55 11.88
CA PHE A 334 -3.02 -20.25 10.91
C PHE A 334 -2.49 -19.23 9.89
N PRO A 335 -2.96 -19.25 8.64
CA PRO A 335 -2.51 -18.30 7.63
C PRO A 335 -2.69 -16.85 8.08
N ILE A 336 -1.80 -15.95 7.66
CA ILE A 336 -1.99 -14.51 7.84
C ILE A 336 -3.29 -14.07 7.14
N GLY A 337 -4.06 -13.26 7.84
CA GLY A 337 -5.41 -12.84 7.46
C GLY A 337 -6.52 -13.78 7.90
N THR A 338 -6.23 -14.85 8.66
CA THR A 338 -7.28 -15.61 9.34
C THR A 338 -8.04 -14.72 10.32
N VAL A 339 -9.37 -14.76 10.30
CA VAL A 339 -10.25 -13.99 11.19
C VAL A 339 -11.15 -14.93 11.99
N ALA A 340 -10.94 -14.98 13.30
CA ALA A 340 -11.84 -15.66 14.22
C ALA A 340 -12.91 -14.68 14.72
N VAL A 341 -14.19 -15.02 14.49
CA VAL A 341 -15.33 -14.21 14.95
C VAL A 341 -15.83 -14.74 16.28
N LEU A 342 -15.69 -13.94 17.34
CA LEU A 342 -16.00 -14.32 18.71
C LEU A 342 -17.19 -13.53 19.27
N GLY A 343 -17.67 -13.90 20.45
CA GLY A 343 -18.73 -13.19 21.15
C GLY A 343 -20.13 -13.42 20.56
N ARG A 344 -21.03 -12.46 20.81
CA ARG A 344 -22.45 -12.54 20.43
C ARG A 344 -22.71 -11.81 19.11
N PRO A 345 -23.80 -12.13 18.38
CA PRO A 345 -24.15 -11.49 17.10
C PRO A 345 -24.22 -9.96 17.14
N ASP A 346 -24.65 -9.38 18.26
CA ASP A 346 -24.78 -7.93 18.47
C ASP A 346 -23.49 -7.28 19.00
N ARG A 347 -22.47 -8.07 19.34
CA ARG A 347 -21.23 -7.56 19.93
C ARG A 347 -20.03 -8.48 19.65
N HIS A 348 -19.77 -8.69 18.38
CA HIS A 348 -18.65 -9.49 17.91
C HIS A 348 -17.29 -8.90 18.27
N VAL A 349 -16.32 -9.80 18.45
CA VAL A 349 -14.90 -9.49 18.41
C VAL A 349 -14.30 -10.20 17.20
N PHE A 350 -13.80 -9.43 16.25
CA PHE A 350 -13.06 -9.91 15.09
C PHE A 350 -11.58 -10.02 15.46
N ALA A 351 -11.16 -11.23 15.82
CA ALA A 351 -9.77 -11.56 16.11
C ALA A 351 -9.03 -11.85 14.80
N VAL A 352 -8.17 -10.94 14.35
CA VAL A 352 -7.48 -11.03 13.05
C VAL A 352 -6.00 -11.35 13.20
N ALA A 353 -5.53 -12.43 12.58
CA ALA A 353 -4.11 -12.77 12.50
C ALA A 353 -3.41 -11.84 11.50
N TYR A 354 -2.72 -10.82 11.98
CA TYR A 354 -2.04 -9.84 11.11
C TYR A 354 -0.51 -9.96 11.14
N ALA A 355 0.04 -10.77 12.05
CA ALA A 355 1.48 -10.93 12.25
C ALA A 355 1.84 -12.39 12.47
N ARG A 356 3.07 -12.79 12.12
CA ARG A 356 3.64 -14.10 12.42
C ARG A 356 4.35 -14.06 13.78
N MET A 357 4.04 -15.00 14.66
CA MET A 357 4.75 -15.19 15.92
C MET A 357 6.03 -16.01 15.69
N GLY A 358 7.19 -15.39 15.88
CA GLY A 358 8.45 -16.13 15.88
C GLY A 358 8.56 -17.09 17.07
N ASN A 359 9.40 -18.12 16.94
CA ASN A 359 9.69 -19.03 18.05
C ASN A 359 10.50 -18.32 19.16
N ASP A 360 11.07 -17.15 18.86
CA ASP A 360 11.68 -16.20 19.78
C ASP A 360 10.67 -15.27 20.50
N LEU A 361 9.36 -15.53 20.33
CA LEU A 361 8.25 -14.73 20.88
C LEU A 361 8.18 -13.30 20.33
N VAL A 362 8.86 -13.04 19.22
CA VAL A 362 8.78 -11.75 18.51
C VAL A 362 7.77 -11.86 17.38
N ALA A 363 6.69 -11.10 17.49
CA ALA A 363 5.73 -10.93 16.41
C ALA A 363 6.34 -10.07 15.29
N ARG A 364 6.16 -10.51 14.04
CA ARG A 364 6.65 -9.84 12.83
C ARG A 364 5.53 -9.78 11.80
N SER A 365 5.33 -8.64 11.17
CA SER A 365 4.36 -8.48 10.08
C SER A 365 4.97 -7.68 8.94
N THR A 366 4.45 -7.89 7.72
CA THR A 366 4.81 -7.15 6.51
C THR A 366 3.64 -6.27 6.08
N VAL A 367 3.89 -5.28 5.23
CA VAL A 367 2.81 -4.42 4.70
C VAL A 367 1.80 -5.26 3.91
N ASP A 368 2.25 -6.19 3.07
CA ASP A 368 1.37 -7.09 2.31
C ASP A 368 0.56 -8.01 3.23
N GLY A 369 1.19 -8.55 4.28
CA GLY A 369 0.51 -9.36 5.28
C GLY A 369 -0.54 -8.57 6.06
N LEU A 370 -0.25 -7.31 6.40
CA LEU A 370 -1.20 -6.40 7.02
C LEU A 370 -2.36 -6.07 6.08
N TRP A 371 -2.08 -5.72 4.82
CA TRP A 371 -3.11 -5.43 3.82
C TRP A 371 -4.01 -6.64 3.59
N LEU A 372 -3.43 -7.83 3.37
CA LEU A 372 -4.17 -9.08 3.27
C LEU A 372 -5.06 -9.30 4.50
N SER A 373 -4.53 -9.07 5.70
CA SER A 373 -5.30 -9.23 6.93
C SER A 373 -6.45 -8.24 7.07
N LEU A 374 -6.27 -6.99 6.60
CA LEU A 374 -7.33 -5.98 6.55
C LEU A 374 -8.40 -6.36 5.52
N SER A 375 -8.02 -6.80 4.32
CA SER A 375 -8.96 -7.28 3.31
C SER A 375 -9.82 -8.44 3.84
N ARG A 376 -9.20 -9.44 4.47
CA ARG A 376 -9.92 -10.58 5.08
C ARG A 376 -10.77 -10.16 6.27
N LEU A 377 -10.31 -9.20 7.07
CA LEU A 377 -11.09 -8.61 8.15
C LEU A 377 -12.37 -7.97 7.62
N TRP A 378 -12.28 -7.16 6.56
CA TRP A 378 -13.42 -6.49 5.96
C TRP A 378 -14.44 -7.46 5.38
N ASP A 379 -13.98 -8.57 4.80
CA ASP A 379 -14.85 -9.67 4.37
C ASP A 379 -15.58 -10.30 5.55
N ALA A 380 -14.87 -10.59 6.64
CA ALA A 380 -15.49 -11.16 7.84
C ALA A 380 -16.49 -10.19 8.48
N VAL A 381 -16.19 -8.88 8.53
CA VAL A 381 -17.11 -7.85 9.02
C VAL A 381 -18.33 -7.74 8.13
N TYR A 382 -18.18 -7.79 6.81
CA TYR A 382 -19.30 -7.79 5.89
C TYR A 382 -20.24 -8.98 6.11
N VAL A 383 -19.68 -10.18 6.32
CA VAL A 383 -20.47 -11.42 6.52
C VAL A 383 -21.12 -11.48 7.90
N HIS A 384 -20.40 -11.08 8.96
CA HIS A 384 -20.82 -11.34 10.34
C HIS A 384 -21.20 -10.08 11.12
N GLY A 385 -20.81 -8.89 10.67
CA GLY A 385 -20.96 -7.64 11.42
C GLY A 385 -22.35 -7.02 11.39
N GLY A 386 -23.34 -7.67 10.76
CA GLY A 386 -24.75 -7.25 10.84
C GLY A 386 -25.05 -5.80 10.45
N ARG A 387 -24.16 -5.15 9.68
CA ARG A 387 -24.17 -3.70 9.40
C ARG A 387 -24.22 -2.82 10.64
N GLN A 388 -23.55 -3.22 11.71
CA GLN A 388 -23.36 -2.41 12.91
C GLN A 388 -21.99 -1.70 12.89
N PRO A 389 -21.82 -0.62 13.67
CA PRO A 389 -20.53 0.06 13.78
C PRO A 389 -19.41 -0.90 14.21
N VAL A 390 -18.21 -0.65 13.69
CA VAL A 390 -17.00 -1.40 14.04
C VAL A 390 -15.98 -0.43 14.63
N ALA A 391 -15.36 -0.83 15.73
CA ALA A 391 -14.28 -0.11 16.37
C ALA A 391 -12.99 -0.93 16.33
N MET A 392 -11.87 -0.28 16.05
CA MET A 392 -10.56 -0.94 16.04
C MET A 392 -9.45 -0.03 16.55
N PRO A 393 -8.39 -0.59 17.15
CA PRO A 393 -7.17 0.15 17.40
C PRO A 393 -6.34 0.23 16.11
N ILE A 394 -5.26 1.01 16.13
CA ILE A 394 -4.22 0.92 15.10
C ILE A 394 -3.45 -0.38 15.32
N ILE A 395 -3.78 -1.42 14.55
CA ILE A 395 -3.05 -2.70 14.54
C ILE A 395 -1.73 -2.56 13.76
N GLY A 396 -0.72 -3.36 14.11
CA GLY A 396 0.61 -3.23 13.53
C GLY A 396 1.54 -2.26 14.25
N SER A 397 1.00 -1.40 15.11
CA SER A 397 1.80 -0.47 15.93
C SER A 397 2.39 -1.19 17.16
N GLY A 398 3.64 -0.88 17.51
CA GLY A 398 4.30 -1.41 18.71
C GLY A 398 4.85 -2.85 18.59
N LEU A 399 4.29 -3.80 19.34
CA LEU A 399 4.91 -5.11 19.63
C LEU A 399 5.02 -6.07 18.43
N ALA A 400 4.30 -5.82 17.34
CA ALA A 400 4.40 -6.61 16.11
C ALA A 400 5.57 -6.20 15.20
N ARG A 401 6.40 -5.26 15.67
CA ARG A 401 7.65 -4.81 15.05
C ARG A 401 7.52 -4.64 13.53
N ILE A 402 6.46 -3.97 13.11
CA ILE A 402 6.41 -3.37 11.78
C ILE A 402 7.27 -2.11 11.86
N ASP A 403 8.59 -2.29 11.99
CA ASP A 403 9.57 -1.24 12.30
C ASP A 403 9.73 -0.18 11.18
N GLN A 404 8.86 -0.24 10.15
CA GLN A 404 8.89 0.55 8.92
C GLN A 404 7.68 1.47 8.74
N LEU A 405 6.62 1.36 9.57
CA LEU A 405 5.42 2.18 9.45
C LEU A 405 5.07 2.88 10.76
N THR A 406 4.93 4.21 10.68
CA THR A 406 4.41 5.03 11.78
C THR A 406 2.94 4.70 12.05
N ALA A 407 2.44 4.98 13.26
CA ALA A 407 1.01 4.83 13.58
C ALA A 407 0.12 5.62 12.60
N GLN A 408 0.61 6.78 12.11
CA GLN A 408 -0.01 7.57 11.06
C GLN A 408 -0.23 6.79 9.76
N ASN A 409 0.79 6.08 9.28
CA ASN A 409 0.70 5.33 8.02
C ASN A 409 -0.08 4.03 8.16
N LEU A 410 0.03 3.36 9.32
CA LEU A 410 -0.83 2.21 9.65
C LEU A 410 -2.31 2.61 9.69
N LEU A 411 -2.61 3.77 10.29
CA LEU A 411 -3.96 4.34 10.27
C LEU A 411 -4.42 4.59 8.83
N LYS A 412 -3.61 5.24 7.98
CA LYS A 412 -3.97 5.47 6.58
C LYS A 412 -4.23 4.17 5.81
N LEU A 413 -3.45 3.11 6.04
CA LEU A 413 -3.70 1.78 5.43
C LEU A 413 -5.01 1.16 5.90
N ILE A 414 -5.32 1.25 7.19
CA ILE A 414 -6.62 0.82 7.75
C ILE A 414 -7.75 1.58 7.07
N LEU A 415 -7.65 2.91 6.99
CA LEU A 415 -8.68 3.77 6.40
C LEU A 415 -8.85 3.50 4.90
N LEU A 416 -7.75 3.41 4.16
CA LEU A 416 -7.75 3.13 2.73
C LEU A 416 -8.37 1.77 2.41
N SER A 417 -7.91 0.72 3.09
CA SER A 417 -8.44 -0.64 2.87
C SER A 417 -9.93 -0.73 3.20
N PHE A 418 -10.38 -0.04 4.26
CA PHE A 418 -11.79 0.01 4.64
C PHE A 418 -12.64 0.75 3.61
N VAL A 419 -12.21 1.94 3.17
CA VAL A 419 -12.96 2.74 2.18
C VAL A 419 -12.97 2.04 0.83
N ALA A 420 -11.83 1.51 0.37
CA ALA A 420 -11.73 0.77 -0.87
C ALA A 420 -12.67 -0.44 -0.87
N ARG A 421 -12.64 -1.27 0.19
CA ARG A 421 -13.53 -2.42 0.28
C ARG A 421 -15.00 -2.02 0.50
N SER A 422 -15.26 -0.90 1.19
CA SER A 422 -16.62 -0.37 1.36
C SER A 422 -17.28 0.09 0.07
N ARG A 423 -16.49 0.56 -0.91
CA ARG A 423 -16.96 0.95 -2.25
C ARG A 423 -17.49 -0.24 -3.04
N GLU A 424 -16.93 -1.42 -2.82
CA GLU A 424 -17.37 -2.66 -3.47
C GLU A 424 -18.54 -3.31 -2.71
N LEU A 425 -18.42 -3.39 -1.39
CA LEU A 425 -19.38 -4.01 -0.50
C LEU A 425 -19.63 -3.11 0.69
N ARG A 426 -20.88 -2.75 0.99
CA ARG A 426 -21.16 -1.94 2.18
C ARG A 426 -20.90 -2.75 3.46
N ILE A 427 -19.69 -2.63 4.01
CA ILE A 427 -19.20 -3.38 5.18
C ILE A 427 -19.99 -3.00 6.44
N CYS A 428 -19.91 -1.73 6.84
CA CYS A 428 -20.58 -1.19 8.02
C CYS A 428 -20.94 0.29 7.83
N PRO A 429 -21.89 0.84 8.60
CA PRO A 429 -22.27 2.25 8.51
C PRO A 429 -21.23 3.19 9.15
N GLU A 430 -20.41 2.69 10.08
CA GLU A 430 -19.40 3.49 10.76
C GLU A 430 -18.17 2.65 11.13
N LEU A 431 -16.99 3.12 10.74
CA LEU A 431 -15.71 2.66 11.27
C LEU A 431 -15.17 3.67 12.28
N ARG A 432 -14.84 3.20 13.48
CA ARG A 432 -14.18 3.98 14.53
C ARG A 432 -12.75 3.47 14.72
N VAL A 433 -11.75 4.30 14.45
CA VAL A 433 -10.35 3.97 14.74
C VAL A 433 -9.88 4.73 15.97
N LEU A 434 -9.44 3.98 16.98
CA LEU A 434 -9.13 4.49 18.31
C LEU A 434 -7.61 4.63 18.45
N ILE A 435 -7.17 5.85 18.71
CA ILE A 435 -5.78 6.19 19.05
C ILE A 435 -5.63 6.08 20.57
N ARG A 436 -4.54 5.46 21.03
CA ARG A 436 -4.30 5.30 22.46
C ARG A 436 -4.07 6.68 23.11
N PRO A 437 -4.66 6.96 24.29
CA PRO A 437 -4.36 8.18 25.03
C PRO A 437 -2.87 8.36 25.28
N GLY A 438 -2.34 9.54 24.90
CA GLY A 438 -0.93 9.88 25.02
C GLY A 438 -0.07 9.58 23.79
N ASP A 439 -0.60 8.89 22.78
CA ASP A 439 0.08 8.71 21.49
C ASP A 439 -0.02 10.00 20.66
N ARG A 440 1.14 10.65 20.42
CA ARG A 440 1.27 11.90 19.66
C ARG A 440 1.78 11.67 18.23
N THR A 441 1.92 10.41 17.81
CA THR A 441 2.50 10.07 16.50
C THR A 441 1.50 10.13 15.35
N VAL A 442 0.22 10.38 15.66
CA VAL A 442 -0.87 10.50 14.70
C VAL A 442 -1.30 11.97 14.59
N ASP A 443 -1.11 12.56 13.41
CA ASP A 443 -1.57 13.92 13.11
C ASP A 443 -2.99 13.86 12.54
N LEU A 444 -3.97 14.27 13.34
CA LEU A 444 -5.38 14.32 12.98
C LEU A 444 -5.70 15.30 11.84
N ARG A 445 -4.90 16.35 11.62
CA ARG A 445 -5.11 17.25 10.47
C ARG A 445 -4.78 16.55 9.17
N GLU A 446 -3.67 15.83 9.14
CA GLU A 446 -3.28 15.03 7.99
C GLU A 446 -4.26 13.87 7.74
N VAL A 447 -4.78 13.23 8.80
CA VAL A 447 -5.86 12.23 8.68
C VAL A 447 -7.14 12.84 8.08
N ARG A 448 -7.51 14.06 8.47
CA ARG A 448 -8.66 14.77 7.89
C ARG A 448 -8.46 15.04 6.40
N HIS A 449 -7.30 15.53 6.01
CA HIS A 449 -6.97 15.77 4.60
C HIS A 449 -6.95 14.48 3.79
N PHE A 450 -6.38 13.41 4.35
CA PHE A 450 -6.39 12.09 3.73
C PHE A 450 -7.80 11.58 3.50
N LEU A 451 -8.67 11.63 4.52
CA LEU A 451 -10.07 11.19 4.39
C LEU A 451 -10.88 12.01 3.37
N GLN A 452 -10.58 13.30 3.21
CA GLN A 452 -11.20 14.14 2.17
C GLN A 452 -10.76 13.76 0.76
N GLY A 453 -9.57 13.19 0.61
CA GLY A 453 -9.02 12.76 -0.67
C GLY A 453 -9.34 11.32 -1.04
N LEU A 454 -9.91 10.54 -0.11
CA LEU A 454 -10.32 9.16 -0.37
C LEU A 454 -11.60 9.12 -1.18
#